data_AF-A0A0M3BBL1-F1
#
_entry.id   AF-A0A0M3BBL1-F1
#
_cell.length_a   1.000
_cell.length_b   1.000
_cell.length_c   1.000
_cell.angle_alpha   90.00
_cell.angle_beta   90.00
_cell.angle_gamma   90.00
#
_symmetry.space_group_name_H-M   'P 1'
#
loop_
_entity.id
_entity.type
_entity.pdbx_description
1 polymer ?
#
loop_
_entity_poly.entity_id
_entity_poly.type
_entity_poly.pdbx_seq_one_letter_code
_entity_poly.pdbx_strand_id
1 'polypeptide(L)'
;MAAETAPPRIEILLVGMNGDLRGKQIPLEQEKKVWDGAVRLPSSTQSLDIWGDDNDDITGLSLTIGDPDGVCIPDERSLAPMPWAPEGSKQVLATMHEMDGSPSFMDPRGILAAMLKRYEDRGLTPVVATELEFYVVQDDWRETGRPRPPAKLMYRDEPNGFQLYDMSAVDALDDYLQTVRAWTKALGLPADATTAEFGPGQFEINLLHRADALAAADDCIYLKRIAEQAAKRHGLKSTCMAKPYADQAGSGLHVHASVIDRDGNNVLDARGGDPALLKSVCAGMLDTMRDAQLIFAPFANSYRRFQPGSFAPVDIDWGYGHRGTAVRIPDAQGPAARIEHRVAGADTNPYLLLTAILGGMLLGLDETLDPGPATEPGKQPPEGTRRLTHDFLTAVEDFSASPFIRDVFGEAYQKLYGDTKRKEAITYLRTVSDFDYQTYLPRI
;
A
#
# COMPACT_ATOMS: atom_id res chain seq x y z
N MET A 1 -43.34 -11.38 3.09
CA MET A 1 -43.03 -10.35 2.09
C MET A 1 -41.59 -10.59 1.70
N ALA A 2 -41.31 -10.97 0.45
CA ALA A 2 -39.93 -11.04 -0.02
C ALA A 2 -39.34 -9.64 0.14
N ALA A 3 -38.23 -9.50 0.86
CA ALA A 3 -37.50 -8.24 0.89
C ALA A 3 -37.16 -7.91 -0.56
N GLU A 4 -37.68 -6.80 -1.08
CA GLU A 4 -37.32 -6.29 -2.40
C GLU A 4 -35.79 -6.15 -2.40
N THR A 5 -35.11 -7.00 -3.17
CA THR A 5 -33.67 -6.94 -3.29
C THR A 5 -33.33 -5.60 -3.93
N ALA A 6 -32.55 -4.77 -3.25
CA ALA A 6 -32.13 -3.47 -3.77
C ALA A 6 -31.58 -3.61 -5.20
N PRO A 7 -31.81 -2.64 -6.11
CA PRO A 7 -31.39 -2.76 -7.50
C PRO A 7 -29.85 -2.82 -7.62
N PRO A 8 -29.33 -3.47 -8.67
CA PRO A 8 -27.89 -3.51 -8.92
C PRO A 8 -27.32 -2.13 -9.29
N ARG A 9 -26.03 -1.98 -9.07
CA ARG A 9 -25.28 -0.74 -9.34
C ARG A 9 -23.89 -1.01 -9.88
N ILE A 10 -23.32 -0.01 -10.56
CA ILE A 10 -21.89 0.05 -10.87
C ILE A 10 -21.24 1.15 -10.02
N GLU A 11 -20.10 0.84 -9.39
CA GLU A 11 -19.26 1.81 -8.71
C GLU A 11 -18.06 2.18 -9.60
N ILE A 12 -17.90 3.45 -9.93
CA ILE A 12 -16.66 3.97 -10.53
C ILE A 12 -15.82 4.60 -9.42
N LEU A 13 -14.59 4.13 -9.29
CA LEU A 13 -13.75 4.36 -8.12
C LEU A 13 -12.40 4.96 -8.52
N LEU A 14 -12.07 6.10 -7.94
CA LEU A 14 -10.73 6.68 -7.89
C LEU A 14 -10.02 6.21 -6.62
N VAL A 15 -8.70 6.11 -6.69
CA VAL A 15 -7.87 5.87 -5.51
C VAL A 15 -7.21 7.19 -5.10
N GLY A 16 -7.52 7.67 -3.90
CA GLY A 16 -6.91 8.88 -3.34
C GLY A 16 -5.45 8.66 -2.91
N MET A 17 -4.72 9.73 -2.60
CA MET A 17 -3.31 9.63 -2.18
C MET A 17 -3.09 8.74 -0.95
N ASN A 18 -4.12 8.60 -0.10
CA ASN A 18 -4.09 7.78 1.11
C ASN A 18 -4.46 6.31 0.85
N GLY A 19 -4.65 5.91 -0.42
CA GLY A 19 -5.06 4.56 -0.79
C GLY A 19 -6.55 4.28 -0.54
N ASP A 20 -7.33 5.32 -0.22
CA ASP A 20 -8.77 5.25 -0.02
C ASP A 20 -9.54 5.30 -1.34
N LEU A 21 -10.73 4.68 -1.34
CA LEU A 21 -11.59 4.63 -2.52
C LEU A 21 -12.63 5.74 -2.46
N ARG A 22 -12.62 6.61 -3.46
CA ARG A 22 -13.60 7.69 -3.66
C ARG A 22 -14.31 7.47 -4.98
N GLY A 23 -15.59 7.77 -5.08
CA GLY A 23 -16.31 7.41 -6.29
C GLY A 23 -17.79 7.70 -6.25
N LYS A 24 -18.48 7.23 -7.29
CA LYS A 24 -19.93 7.30 -7.41
C LYS A 24 -20.53 5.91 -7.55
N GLN A 25 -21.61 5.67 -6.81
CA GLN A 25 -22.52 4.55 -7.04
C GLN A 25 -23.55 4.98 -8.10
N ILE A 26 -23.58 4.29 -9.22
CA ILE A 26 -24.45 4.60 -10.36
C ILE A 26 -25.42 3.43 -10.55
N PRO A 27 -26.74 3.67 -10.67
CA PRO A 27 -27.69 2.61 -10.99
C PRO A 27 -27.27 1.86 -12.25
N LEU A 28 -27.40 0.52 -12.27
CA LEU A 28 -26.88 -0.28 -13.38
C LEU A 28 -27.52 0.07 -14.72
N GLU A 29 -28.77 0.54 -14.74
CA GLU A 29 -29.42 1.03 -15.97
C GLU A 29 -28.76 2.28 -16.57
N GLN A 30 -27.92 2.98 -15.81
CA GLN A 30 -27.13 4.14 -16.26
C GLN A 30 -25.65 3.80 -16.52
N GLU A 31 -25.29 2.51 -16.55
CA GLU A 31 -23.92 2.04 -16.77
C GLU A 31 -23.25 2.69 -17.98
N LYS A 32 -23.98 2.95 -19.07
CA LYS A 32 -23.44 3.59 -20.27
C LYS A 32 -22.71 4.91 -19.95
N LYS A 33 -23.15 5.67 -18.94
CA LYS A 33 -22.49 6.91 -18.50
C LYS A 33 -21.07 6.70 -17.99
N VAL A 34 -20.80 5.54 -17.38
CA VAL A 34 -19.48 5.16 -16.90
C VAL A 34 -18.54 5.01 -18.09
N TRP A 35 -18.91 4.16 -19.03
CA TRP A 35 -18.08 3.82 -20.20
C TRP A 35 -17.96 4.95 -21.22
N ASP A 36 -18.96 5.84 -21.30
CA ASP A 36 -18.88 7.05 -22.13
C ASP A 36 -17.93 8.13 -21.55
N GLY A 37 -17.33 7.92 -20.37
CA GLY A 37 -16.50 8.93 -19.70
C GLY A 37 -17.30 10.16 -19.24
N ALA A 38 -18.60 10.00 -19.01
CA ALA A 38 -19.48 11.10 -18.61
C ALA A 38 -19.49 11.36 -17.09
N VAL A 39 -18.83 10.49 -16.31
CA VAL A 39 -18.74 10.63 -14.86
C VAL A 39 -17.69 11.69 -14.51
N ARG A 40 -18.11 12.70 -13.76
CA ARG A 40 -17.26 13.76 -13.22
C ARG A 40 -17.15 13.68 -11.71
N LEU A 41 -16.02 14.06 -11.16
CA LEU A 41 -15.81 14.32 -9.74
C LEU A 41 -15.01 15.60 -9.59
N PRO A 42 -15.21 16.38 -8.51
CA PRO A 42 -14.40 17.57 -8.26
C PRO A 42 -12.93 17.17 -8.11
N SER A 43 -12.02 17.94 -8.73
CA SER A 43 -10.59 17.62 -8.75
C SER A 43 -9.97 17.52 -7.36
N SER A 44 -10.50 18.25 -6.38
CA SER A 44 -10.09 18.16 -4.96
C SER A 44 -10.20 16.74 -4.39
N THR A 45 -11.02 15.87 -4.98
CA THR A 45 -11.17 14.46 -4.56
C THR A 45 -9.84 13.70 -4.55
N GLN A 46 -8.84 14.15 -5.32
CA GLN A 46 -7.50 13.54 -5.36
C GLN A 46 -6.49 14.16 -4.40
N SER A 47 -6.82 15.31 -3.80
CA SER A 47 -5.93 16.07 -2.92
C SER A 47 -6.32 16.02 -1.43
N LEU A 48 -7.22 15.10 -1.06
CA LEU A 48 -7.73 15.02 0.30
C LEU A 48 -6.67 14.50 1.30
N ASP A 49 -6.63 15.08 2.49
CA ASP A 49 -5.85 14.52 3.60
C ASP A 49 -6.51 13.24 4.18
N ILE A 50 -5.87 12.62 5.16
CA ILE A 50 -6.38 11.38 5.79
C ILE A 50 -7.77 11.53 6.44
N TRP A 51 -8.18 12.75 6.80
CA TRP A 51 -9.50 13.03 7.37
C TRP A 51 -10.55 13.36 6.29
N GLY A 52 -10.13 13.50 5.04
CA GLY A 52 -11.00 13.86 3.92
C GLY A 52 -11.19 15.37 3.75
N ASP A 53 -10.32 16.20 4.34
CA ASP A 53 -10.31 17.64 4.12
C ASP A 53 -9.69 17.95 2.74
N ASP A 54 -10.26 18.91 2.01
CA ASP A 54 -9.82 19.31 0.66
C ASP A 54 -8.52 20.13 0.66
N ASN A 55 -8.13 20.61 1.86
CA ASN A 55 -6.93 21.38 2.09
C ASN A 55 -6.86 22.62 1.18
N ASP A 56 -7.96 23.35 0.98
CA ASP A 56 -7.96 24.54 0.09
C ASP A 56 -6.88 25.57 0.45
N ASP A 57 -6.51 25.67 1.73
CA ASP A 57 -5.43 26.53 2.20
C ASP A 57 -4.02 26.12 1.70
N ILE A 58 -3.86 24.85 1.30
CA ILE A 58 -2.63 24.28 0.74
C ILE A 58 -2.74 24.17 -0.78
N THR A 59 -3.87 23.67 -1.28
CA THR A 59 -4.07 23.28 -2.68
C THR A 59 -4.59 24.42 -3.54
N GLY A 60 -5.41 25.30 -2.95
CA GLY A 60 -6.17 26.33 -3.67
C GLY A 60 -7.17 25.77 -4.68
N LEU A 61 -7.53 24.48 -4.60
CA LEU A 61 -8.39 23.82 -5.60
C LEU A 61 -9.88 24.00 -5.33
N SER A 62 -10.30 24.01 -4.07
CA SER A 62 -11.69 23.97 -3.66
C SER A 62 -12.33 25.37 -3.68
N LEU A 63 -12.44 26.05 -2.54
CA LEU A 63 -13.05 27.38 -2.47
C LEU A 63 -12.29 28.45 -3.26
N THR A 64 -10.97 28.29 -3.43
CA THR A 64 -10.13 29.31 -4.07
C THR A 64 -10.36 29.41 -5.58
N ILE A 65 -10.54 28.30 -6.30
CA ILE A 65 -10.84 28.30 -7.75
C ILE A 65 -12.20 27.70 -8.12
N GLY A 66 -12.97 27.23 -7.14
CA GLY A 66 -14.32 26.72 -7.31
C GLY A 66 -14.41 25.22 -7.63
N ASP A 67 -13.39 24.43 -7.30
CA ASP A 67 -13.30 22.97 -7.43
C ASP A 67 -13.75 22.44 -8.81
N PRO A 68 -12.97 22.74 -9.87
CA PRO A 68 -13.32 22.28 -11.21
C PRO A 68 -13.44 20.76 -11.26
N ASP A 69 -14.38 20.28 -12.06
CA ASP A 69 -14.60 18.85 -12.26
C ASP A 69 -13.51 18.22 -13.14
N GLY A 70 -12.94 17.09 -12.69
CA GLY A 70 -12.17 16.16 -13.49
C GLY A 70 -13.04 15.08 -14.16
N VAL A 71 -12.56 14.52 -15.27
CA VAL A 71 -13.19 13.35 -15.93
C VAL A 71 -12.74 12.07 -15.24
N CYS A 72 -13.66 11.21 -14.82
CA CYS A 72 -13.30 9.86 -14.36
C CYS A 72 -13.33 8.91 -15.56
N ILE A 73 -12.16 8.48 -16.02
CA ILE A 73 -12.01 7.54 -17.13
C ILE A 73 -11.88 6.12 -16.57
N PRO A 74 -12.88 5.23 -16.75
CA PRO A 74 -12.82 3.88 -16.22
C PRO A 74 -11.82 3.01 -17.00
N ASP A 75 -11.16 2.08 -16.31
CA ASP A 75 -10.31 1.08 -16.93
C ASP A 75 -11.03 -0.28 -16.94
N GLU A 76 -11.49 -0.72 -18.11
CA GLU A 76 -12.20 -1.99 -18.29
C GLU A 76 -11.43 -3.20 -17.75
N ARG A 77 -10.09 -3.16 -17.74
CA ARG A 77 -9.25 -4.25 -17.22
C ARG A 77 -9.41 -4.44 -15.71
N SER A 78 -9.90 -3.43 -15.00
CA SER A 78 -10.16 -3.44 -13.56
C SER A 78 -11.62 -3.76 -13.20
N LEU A 79 -12.50 -3.97 -14.18
CA LEU A 79 -13.91 -4.24 -13.92
C LEU A 79 -14.10 -5.55 -13.15
N ALA A 80 -14.76 -5.49 -12.00
CA ALA A 80 -14.94 -6.64 -11.12
C ALA A 80 -16.35 -6.68 -10.50
N PRO A 81 -16.90 -7.87 -10.18
CA PRO A 81 -18.17 -7.98 -9.46
C PRO A 81 -18.06 -7.44 -8.02
N MET A 82 -19.20 -7.17 -7.40
CA MET A 82 -19.31 -6.86 -5.97
C MET A 82 -20.15 -7.93 -5.23
N PRO A 83 -19.54 -9.06 -4.80
CA PRO A 83 -20.26 -10.17 -4.16
C PRO A 83 -21.00 -9.83 -2.86
N TRP A 84 -20.67 -8.71 -2.23
CA TRP A 84 -21.33 -8.19 -1.03
C TRP A 84 -22.50 -7.23 -1.32
N ALA A 85 -22.71 -6.88 -2.59
CA ALA A 85 -23.75 -5.96 -3.05
C ALA A 85 -24.90 -6.76 -3.71
N PRO A 86 -26.03 -6.10 -4.07
CA PRO A 86 -27.09 -6.77 -4.80
C PRO A 86 -26.61 -7.46 -6.08
N GLU A 87 -27.22 -8.58 -6.43
CA GLU A 87 -26.84 -9.42 -7.57
C GLU A 87 -26.74 -8.60 -8.87
N GLY A 88 -25.66 -8.76 -9.61
CA GLY A 88 -25.35 -8.00 -10.82
C GLY A 88 -24.58 -6.70 -10.58
N SER A 89 -24.35 -6.31 -9.33
CA SER A 89 -23.54 -5.12 -9.03
C SER A 89 -22.05 -5.33 -9.32
N LYS A 90 -21.37 -4.27 -9.75
CA LYS A 90 -19.96 -4.29 -10.15
C LYS A 90 -19.22 -3.01 -9.77
N GLN A 91 -17.91 -3.03 -9.84
CA GLN A 91 -17.03 -1.91 -9.57
C GLN A 91 -15.93 -1.83 -10.64
N VAL A 92 -15.44 -0.62 -10.90
CA VAL A 92 -14.35 -0.36 -11.83
C VAL A 92 -13.46 0.74 -11.28
N LEU A 93 -12.15 0.56 -11.38
CA LEU A 93 -11.19 1.61 -11.07
C LEU A 93 -11.09 2.58 -12.25
N ALA A 94 -10.87 3.84 -11.93
CA ALA A 94 -10.75 4.91 -12.90
C ALA A 94 -9.50 5.75 -12.61
N THR A 95 -9.05 6.44 -13.65
CA THR A 95 -8.07 7.52 -13.56
C THR A 95 -8.80 8.83 -13.76
N MET A 96 -8.50 9.84 -12.94
CA MET A 96 -8.98 11.18 -13.17
C MET A 96 -8.16 11.87 -14.26
N HIS A 97 -8.84 12.50 -15.21
CA HIS A 97 -8.25 13.30 -16.27
C HIS A 97 -8.69 14.75 -16.15
N GLU A 98 -7.79 15.64 -16.53
CA GLU A 98 -8.06 17.07 -16.71
C GLU A 98 -9.01 17.30 -17.89
N MET A 99 -9.54 18.53 -18.00
CA MET A 99 -10.46 18.90 -19.08
C MET A 99 -9.82 18.85 -20.48
N ASP A 100 -8.50 18.93 -20.57
CA ASP A 100 -7.76 18.76 -21.82
C ASP A 100 -7.52 17.28 -22.19
N GLY A 101 -7.95 16.35 -21.34
CA GLY A 101 -7.85 14.91 -21.52
C GLY A 101 -6.55 14.30 -21.00
N SER A 102 -5.60 15.08 -20.50
CA SER A 102 -4.40 14.54 -19.84
C SER A 102 -4.76 13.90 -18.48
N PRO A 103 -4.07 12.83 -18.04
CA PRO A 103 -4.23 12.33 -16.67
C PRO A 103 -3.87 13.41 -15.65
N SER A 104 -4.67 13.51 -14.59
CA SER A 104 -4.39 14.41 -13.46
C SER A 104 -3.03 14.08 -12.84
N PHE A 105 -2.23 15.11 -12.56
CA PHE A 105 -0.94 14.95 -11.89
C PHE A 105 -1.10 14.45 -10.44
N MET A 106 -2.31 14.52 -9.88
CA MET A 106 -2.64 14.09 -8.52
C MET A 106 -3.04 12.61 -8.45
N ASP A 107 -3.30 11.97 -9.59
CA ASP A 107 -3.85 10.62 -9.66
C ASP A 107 -2.76 9.56 -9.40
N PRO A 108 -2.79 8.81 -8.28
CA PRO A 108 -1.79 7.79 -7.98
C PRO A 108 -1.67 6.71 -9.05
N ARG A 109 -2.79 6.34 -9.68
CA ARG A 109 -2.85 5.31 -10.73
C ARG A 109 -2.21 5.83 -12.02
N GLY A 110 -2.48 7.08 -12.38
CA GLY A 110 -1.83 7.79 -13.48
C GLY A 110 -0.32 7.95 -13.29
N ILE A 111 0.11 8.28 -12.07
CA ILE A 111 1.53 8.38 -11.71
C ILE A 111 2.26 7.04 -11.92
N LEU A 112 1.68 5.92 -11.45
CA LEU A 112 2.27 4.60 -11.69
C LEU A 112 2.31 4.27 -13.18
N ALA A 113 1.23 4.55 -13.92
CA ALA A 113 1.21 4.33 -15.36
C ALA A 113 2.32 5.11 -16.09
N ALA A 114 2.61 6.35 -15.67
CA ALA A 114 3.71 7.15 -16.21
C ALA A 114 5.09 6.54 -15.91
N MET A 115 5.29 5.97 -14.71
CA MET A 115 6.52 5.22 -14.38
C MET A 115 6.65 3.97 -15.26
N LEU A 116 5.58 3.21 -15.44
CA LEU A 116 5.59 2.00 -16.30
C LEU A 116 5.92 2.33 -17.75
N LYS A 117 5.48 3.49 -18.25
CA LYS A 117 5.90 3.97 -19.57
C LYS A 117 7.42 4.16 -19.68
N ARG A 118 8.11 4.61 -18.63
CA ARG A 118 9.59 4.73 -18.63
C ARG A 118 10.28 3.38 -18.78
N TYR A 119 9.68 2.31 -18.25
CA TYR A 119 10.15 0.93 -18.45
C TYR A 119 9.84 0.44 -19.87
N GLU A 120 8.62 0.66 -20.35
CA GLU A 120 8.20 0.28 -21.70
C GLU A 120 9.10 0.92 -22.78
N ASP A 121 9.44 2.20 -22.62
CA ASP A 121 10.33 2.93 -23.53
C ASP A 121 11.74 2.32 -23.59
N ARG A 122 12.16 1.59 -22.55
CA ARG A 122 13.40 0.78 -22.50
C ARG A 122 13.22 -0.66 -22.99
N GLY A 123 12.01 -1.05 -23.37
CA GLY A 123 11.67 -2.42 -23.73
C GLY A 123 11.63 -3.38 -22.54
N LEU A 124 11.36 -2.84 -21.35
CA LEU A 124 11.31 -3.59 -20.10
C LEU A 124 9.90 -3.63 -19.54
N THR A 125 9.57 -4.70 -18.81
CA THR A 125 8.29 -4.84 -18.10
C THR A 125 8.56 -5.26 -16.65
N PRO A 126 8.19 -4.44 -15.66
CA PRO A 126 8.24 -4.86 -14.26
C PRO A 126 7.27 -6.00 -13.99
N VAL A 127 7.73 -6.99 -13.25
CA VAL A 127 6.94 -8.11 -12.76
C VAL A 127 6.90 -8.03 -11.23
N VAL A 128 5.71 -7.85 -10.66
CA VAL A 128 5.56 -7.56 -9.23
C VAL A 128 4.56 -8.49 -8.55
N ALA A 129 4.78 -8.76 -7.28
CA ALA A 129 3.86 -9.43 -6.35
C ALA A 129 3.83 -8.66 -5.03
N THR A 130 2.68 -8.70 -4.35
CA THR A 130 2.50 -8.07 -3.05
C THR A 130 2.09 -9.10 -2.00
N GLU A 131 2.68 -8.99 -0.82
CA GLU A 131 2.33 -9.76 0.37
C GLU A 131 1.61 -8.78 1.32
N LEU A 132 0.28 -8.86 1.40
CA LEU A 132 -0.51 -7.92 2.19
C LEU A 132 -0.82 -8.53 3.56
N GLU A 133 -0.21 -7.97 4.59
CA GLU A 133 -0.63 -8.22 5.97
C GLU A 133 -1.78 -7.29 6.37
N PHE A 134 -2.67 -7.78 7.22
CA PHE A 134 -3.74 -7.00 7.82
C PHE A 134 -4.20 -7.64 9.14
N TYR A 135 -4.85 -6.86 9.99
CA TYR A 135 -5.50 -7.38 11.18
C TYR A 135 -7.00 -7.46 10.98
N VAL A 136 -7.60 -8.49 11.55
CA VAL A 136 -9.04 -8.59 11.81
C VAL A 136 -9.25 -8.42 13.30
N VAL A 137 -10.15 -7.52 13.69
CA VAL A 137 -10.42 -7.13 15.08
C VAL A 137 -11.92 -7.12 15.35
N GLN A 138 -12.32 -7.02 16.62
CA GLN A 138 -13.70 -6.76 17.00
C GLN A 138 -14.18 -5.41 16.47
N ASP A 139 -15.44 -5.34 16.01
CA ASP A 139 -16.06 -4.07 15.62
C ASP A 139 -16.70 -3.34 16.81
N ASP A 140 -15.96 -3.28 17.93
CA ASP A 140 -16.34 -2.56 19.17
C ASP A 140 -15.27 -1.55 19.63
N TRP A 141 -14.31 -1.26 18.74
CA TRP A 141 -13.17 -0.38 19.03
C TRP A 141 -13.61 1.07 19.27
N ARG A 142 -14.81 1.47 18.81
CA ARG A 142 -15.37 2.81 19.06
C ARG A 142 -15.87 2.95 20.49
N GLU A 143 -16.45 1.89 21.03
CA GLU A 143 -16.99 1.81 22.38
C GLU A 143 -15.87 1.62 23.40
N THR A 144 -14.87 0.81 23.05
CA THR A 144 -13.75 0.47 23.94
C THR A 144 -12.57 1.42 23.83
N GLY A 145 -12.50 2.25 22.79
CA GLY A 145 -11.40 3.18 22.51
C GLY A 145 -10.11 2.51 22.04
N ARG A 146 -10.09 1.18 21.85
CA ARG A 146 -8.91 0.42 21.43
C ARG A 146 -9.32 -0.82 20.62
N PRO A 147 -8.53 -1.24 19.62
CA PRO A 147 -8.80 -2.49 18.92
C PRO A 147 -8.67 -3.69 19.87
N ARG A 148 -9.47 -4.73 19.65
CA ARG A 148 -9.38 -6.02 20.36
C ARG A 148 -9.36 -7.18 19.37
N PRO A 149 -8.58 -8.25 19.59
CA PRO A 149 -8.61 -9.40 18.70
C PRO A 149 -10.00 -10.05 18.65
N PRO A 150 -10.31 -10.83 17.61
CA PRO A 150 -11.57 -11.58 17.52
C PRO A 150 -11.74 -12.49 18.73
N ALA A 151 -12.96 -12.56 19.30
CA ALA A 151 -13.22 -13.26 20.57
C ALA A 151 -12.84 -14.74 20.54
N LYS A 152 -12.91 -15.37 19.36
CA LYS A 152 -12.50 -16.76 19.16
C LYS A 152 -11.00 -17.00 19.38
N LEU A 153 -10.18 -15.94 19.36
CA LEU A 153 -8.74 -15.98 19.60
C LEU A 153 -8.35 -15.51 21.02
N MET A 154 -9.34 -15.30 21.90
CA MET A 154 -9.14 -14.77 23.25
C MET A 154 -9.62 -15.75 24.33
N TYR A 155 -9.00 -15.68 25.51
CA TYR A 155 -9.48 -16.33 26.73
C TYR A 155 -9.63 -15.28 27.83
N ARG A 156 -10.87 -15.06 28.30
CA ARG A 156 -11.20 -14.02 29.31
C ARG A 156 -10.69 -12.62 28.93
N ASP A 157 -10.96 -12.21 27.69
CA ASP A 157 -10.56 -10.92 27.08
C ASP A 157 -9.06 -10.71 26.88
N GLU A 158 -8.23 -11.74 27.09
CA GLU A 158 -6.79 -11.70 26.81
C GLU A 158 -6.45 -12.55 25.56
N PRO A 159 -5.52 -12.11 24.69
CA PRO A 159 -5.06 -12.92 23.58
C PRO A 159 -4.44 -14.24 24.03
N ASN A 160 -4.72 -15.32 23.32
CA ASN A 160 -4.19 -16.65 23.63
C ASN A 160 -2.74 -16.87 23.14
N GLY A 161 -1.85 -15.88 23.33
CA GLY A 161 -0.46 -15.90 22.88
C GLY A 161 -0.23 -15.40 21.44
N PHE A 162 0.92 -15.77 20.86
CA PHE A 162 1.29 -15.47 19.47
C PHE A 162 0.76 -16.56 18.53
N GLN A 163 0.36 -16.20 17.30
CA GLN A 163 -0.30 -17.13 16.37
C GLN A 163 0.54 -17.48 15.13
N LEU A 164 1.85 -17.16 15.09
CA LEU A 164 2.68 -17.33 13.90
C LEU A 164 2.60 -18.77 13.34
N TYR A 165 2.06 -18.91 12.13
CA TYR A 165 1.77 -20.19 11.44
C TYR A 165 0.81 -21.13 12.21
N ASP A 166 0.01 -20.62 13.14
CA ASP A 166 -0.92 -21.41 13.94
C ASP A 166 -2.20 -21.72 13.16
N MET A 167 -2.36 -22.99 12.79
CA MET A 167 -3.56 -23.48 12.08
C MET A 167 -4.83 -23.37 12.92
N SER A 168 -4.74 -23.37 14.26
CA SER A 168 -5.92 -23.20 15.11
C SER A 168 -6.52 -21.81 15.00
N ALA A 169 -5.70 -20.78 14.75
CA ALA A 169 -6.17 -19.43 14.48
C ALA A 169 -6.87 -19.32 13.11
N VAL A 170 -6.34 -20.03 12.11
CA VAL A 170 -6.98 -20.17 10.79
C VAL A 170 -8.34 -20.85 10.93
N ASP A 171 -8.41 -21.98 11.64
CA ASP A 171 -9.65 -22.73 11.88
C ASP A 171 -10.69 -21.89 12.64
N ALA A 172 -10.25 -21.12 13.64
CA ALA A 172 -11.12 -20.26 14.44
C ALA A 172 -11.84 -19.20 13.59
N LEU A 173 -11.19 -18.68 12.55
CA LEU A 173 -11.73 -17.65 11.66
C LEU A 173 -12.05 -18.17 10.25
N ASP A 174 -12.22 -19.48 10.07
CA ASP A 174 -12.41 -20.06 8.73
C ASP A 174 -13.63 -19.48 8.01
N ASP A 175 -14.76 -19.25 8.68
CA ASP A 175 -15.96 -18.66 8.05
C ASP A 175 -15.66 -17.31 7.36
N TYR A 176 -14.85 -16.48 8.01
CA TYR A 176 -14.37 -15.21 7.47
C TYR A 176 -13.40 -15.45 6.30
N LEU A 177 -12.40 -16.31 6.49
CA LEU A 177 -11.38 -16.59 5.48
C LEU A 177 -11.97 -17.26 4.23
N GLN A 178 -12.97 -18.13 4.37
CA GLN A 178 -13.73 -18.69 3.24
C GLN A 178 -14.46 -17.62 2.46
N THR A 179 -15.00 -16.60 3.14
CA THR A 179 -15.65 -15.47 2.48
C THR A 179 -14.64 -14.65 1.68
N VAL A 180 -13.46 -14.38 2.27
CA VAL A 180 -12.36 -13.71 1.57
C VAL A 180 -11.94 -14.51 0.33
N ARG A 181 -11.67 -15.81 0.47
CA ARG A 181 -11.29 -16.71 -0.65
C ARG A 181 -12.35 -16.77 -1.75
N ALA A 182 -13.62 -16.86 -1.38
CA ALA A 182 -14.71 -16.88 -2.36
C ALA A 182 -14.79 -15.57 -3.14
N TRP A 183 -14.58 -14.42 -2.49
CA TRP A 183 -14.65 -13.11 -3.11
C TRP A 183 -13.40 -12.77 -3.91
N THR A 184 -12.20 -13.10 -3.46
CA THR A 184 -10.97 -12.94 -4.28
C THR A 184 -11.08 -13.75 -5.57
N LYS A 185 -11.59 -14.99 -5.49
CA LYS A 185 -11.88 -15.82 -6.68
C LYS A 185 -12.93 -15.19 -7.58
N ALA A 186 -14.01 -14.64 -7.03
CA ALA A 186 -15.08 -14.01 -7.81
C ALA A 186 -14.59 -12.76 -8.56
N LEU A 187 -13.68 -11.99 -7.97
CA LEU A 187 -13.06 -10.83 -8.61
C LEU A 187 -11.86 -11.19 -9.52
N GLY A 188 -11.44 -12.46 -9.54
CA GLY A 188 -10.32 -12.92 -10.38
C GLY A 188 -8.94 -12.51 -9.86
N LEU A 189 -8.82 -12.17 -8.58
CA LEU A 189 -7.53 -11.80 -7.97
C LEU A 189 -6.62 -13.03 -7.92
N PRO A 190 -5.30 -12.87 -8.16
CA PRO A 190 -4.34 -13.95 -8.09
C PRO A 190 -3.91 -14.23 -6.63
N ALA A 191 -4.88 -14.35 -5.73
CA ALA A 191 -4.64 -14.65 -4.31
C ALA A 191 -4.21 -16.11 -4.13
N ASP A 192 -3.10 -16.31 -3.41
CA ASP A 192 -2.52 -17.60 -3.09
C ASP A 192 -2.71 -17.94 -1.60
N ALA A 193 -1.65 -18.31 -0.89
CA ALA A 193 -1.71 -18.75 0.48
C ALA A 193 -2.23 -17.65 1.43
N THR A 194 -3.01 -18.09 2.42
CA THR A 194 -3.35 -17.30 3.60
C THR A 194 -2.51 -17.81 4.77
N THR A 195 -1.83 -16.92 5.46
CA THR A 195 -0.97 -17.25 6.60
C THR A 195 -1.47 -16.55 7.86
N ALA A 196 -1.50 -17.25 8.99
CA ALA A 196 -1.65 -16.62 10.30
C ALA A 196 -0.31 -15.99 10.70
N GLU A 197 -0.31 -14.66 10.82
CA GLU A 197 0.90 -13.88 11.13
C GLU A 197 1.05 -13.63 12.62
N PHE A 198 2.17 -13.05 13.05
CA PHE A 198 2.60 -13.06 14.45
C PHE A 198 1.55 -12.61 15.50
N GLY A 199 0.89 -11.46 15.29
CA GLY A 199 -0.05 -10.89 16.26
C GLY A 199 -1.45 -11.51 16.18
N PRO A 200 -2.23 -11.55 17.27
CA PRO A 200 -3.54 -12.20 17.31
C PRO A 200 -4.52 -11.55 16.31
N GLY A 201 -5.05 -12.35 15.37
CA GLY A 201 -5.94 -11.87 14.31
C GLY A 201 -5.22 -11.21 13.13
N GLN A 202 -3.90 -11.30 13.05
CA GLN A 202 -3.10 -10.87 11.90
C GLN A 202 -3.10 -11.95 10.81
N PHE A 203 -3.35 -11.58 9.56
CA PHE A 203 -3.26 -12.50 8.44
C PHE A 203 -2.45 -11.86 7.32
N GLU A 204 -1.77 -12.70 6.56
CA GLU A 204 -1.16 -12.36 5.28
C GLU A 204 -1.89 -13.08 4.15
N ILE A 205 -2.13 -12.38 3.05
CA ILE A 205 -2.54 -12.99 1.78
C ILE A 205 -1.56 -12.56 0.70
N ASN A 206 -0.96 -13.56 0.05
CA ASN A 206 -0.01 -13.34 -1.03
C ASN A 206 -0.74 -13.21 -2.37
N LEU A 207 -0.40 -12.19 -3.14
CA LEU A 207 -0.82 -12.02 -4.52
C LEU A 207 0.31 -12.46 -5.44
N LEU A 208 0.00 -13.36 -6.40
CA LEU A 208 1.01 -13.90 -7.30
C LEU A 208 1.60 -12.82 -8.23
N HIS A 209 2.79 -13.11 -8.76
CA HIS A 209 3.53 -12.20 -9.62
C HIS A 209 2.75 -11.89 -10.90
N ARG A 210 2.66 -10.60 -11.26
CA ARG A 210 2.07 -10.13 -12.52
C ARG A 210 3.07 -9.30 -13.30
N ALA A 211 3.18 -9.59 -14.61
CA ALA A 211 3.86 -8.73 -15.59
C ALA A 211 3.00 -7.51 -15.98
N ASP A 212 2.36 -6.91 -14.99
CA ASP A 212 1.52 -5.72 -15.08
C ASP A 212 1.44 -5.14 -13.66
N ALA A 213 2.34 -4.20 -13.35
CA ALA A 213 2.42 -3.64 -12.01
C ALA A 213 1.20 -2.76 -11.68
N LEU A 214 0.52 -2.22 -12.68
CA LEU A 214 -0.71 -1.46 -12.48
C LEU A 214 -1.83 -2.39 -12.02
N ALA A 215 -1.99 -3.54 -12.69
CA ALA A 215 -2.94 -4.56 -12.29
C ALA A 215 -2.62 -5.15 -10.90
N ALA A 216 -1.34 -5.31 -10.55
CA ALA A 216 -0.97 -5.76 -9.21
C ALA A 216 -1.33 -4.74 -8.11
N ALA A 217 -1.20 -3.44 -8.38
CA ALA A 217 -1.69 -2.39 -7.49
C ALA A 217 -3.22 -2.39 -7.39
N ASP A 218 -3.93 -2.55 -8.52
CA ASP A 218 -5.39 -2.68 -8.59
C ASP A 218 -5.84 -3.89 -7.72
N ASP A 219 -5.20 -5.06 -7.86
CA ASP A 219 -5.48 -6.26 -7.05
C ASP A 219 -5.28 -6.02 -5.56
N CYS A 220 -4.21 -5.32 -5.18
CA CYS A 220 -3.93 -5.00 -3.78
C CYS A 220 -5.04 -4.12 -3.17
N ILE A 221 -5.53 -3.13 -3.93
CA ILE A 221 -6.65 -2.27 -3.50
C ILE A 221 -7.93 -3.09 -3.33
N TYR A 222 -8.25 -3.97 -4.29
CA TYR A 222 -9.41 -4.84 -4.18
C TYR A 222 -9.30 -5.84 -3.04
N LEU A 223 -8.11 -6.37 -2.75
CA LEU A 223 -7.89 -7.25 -1.61
C LEU A 223 -8.16 -6.53 -0.28
N LYS A 224 -7.65 -5.31 -0.10
CA LYS A 224 -7.95 -4.47 1.09
C LYS A 224 -9.46 -4.28 1.25
N ARG A 225 -10.17 -4.00 0.15
CA ARG A 225 -11.63 -3.82 0.15
C ARG A 225 -12.37 -5.13 0.46
N ILE A 226 -11.96 -6.26 -0.11
CA ILE A 226 -12.53 -7.59 0.17
C ILE A 226 -12.38 -7.92 1.65
N ALA A 227 -11.18 -7.76 2.22
CA ALA A 227 -10.89 -8.07 3.61
C ALA A 227 -11.82 -7.28 4.56
N GLU A 228 -12.01 -5.99 4.29
CA GLU A 228 -12.93 -5.12 5.03
C GLU A 228 -14.41 -5.51 4.88
N GLN A 229 -14.88 -5.77 3.65
CA GLN A 229 -16.27 -6.15 3.42
C GLN A 229 -16.58 -7.53 4.02
N ALA A 230 -15.62 -8.44 3.96
CA ALA A 230 -15.76 -9.78 4.53
C ALA A 230 -15.82 -9.68 6.05
N ALA A 231 -14.97 -8.84 6.66
CA ALA A 231 -14.97 -8.65 8.10
C ALA A 231 -16.34 -8.11 8.57
N LYS A 232 -16.88 -7.09 7.88
CA LYS A 232 -18.22 -6.54 8.16
C LYS A 232 -19.31 -7.59 8.10
N ARG A 233 -19.28 -8.49 7.11
CA ARG A 233 -20.24 -9.60 6.98
C ARG A 233 -20.25 -10.53 8.20
N HIS A 234 -19.13 -10.62 8.90
CA HIS A 234 -18.93 -11.48 10.07
C HIS A 234 -18.94 -10.71 11.40
N GLY A 235 -19.36 -9.43 11.41
CA GLY A 235 -19.40 -8.61 12.62
C GLY A 235 -18.01 -8.24 13.16
N LEU A 236 -17.01 -8.19 12.27
CA LEU A 236 -15.62 -7.87 12.57
C LEU A 236 -15.19 -6.61 11.80
N LYS A 237 -14.01 -6.10 12.14
CA LYS A 237 -13.36 -5.00 11.44
C LYS A 237 -12.03 -5.46 10.88
N SER A 238 -11.77 -5.20 9.59
CA SER A 238 -10.43 -5.38 9.01
C SER A 238 -9.66 -4.07 9.06
N THR A 239 -8.35 -4.13 9.23
CA THR A 239 -7.50 -2.94 9.19
C THR A 239 -6.12 -3.26 8.62
N CYS A 240 -5.67 -2.39 7.72
CA CYS A 240 -4.29 -2.37 7.23
C CYS A 240 -3.44 -1.31 7.95
N MET A 241 -3.92 -0.76 9.08
CA MET A 241 -3.17 0.16 9.91
C MET A 241 -1.81 -0.45 10.27
N ALA A 242 -0.73 0.31 10.07
CA ALA A 242 0.63 -0.20 10.23
C ALA A 242 0.93 -0.80 11.61
N LYS A 243 0.39 -0.21 12.68
CA LYS A 243 0.62 -0.66 14.06
C LYS A 243 -0.66 -0.54 14.89
N PRO A 244 -1.58 -1.53 14.81
CA PRO A 244 -2.83 -1.49 15.56
C PRO A 244 -2.64 -1.72 17.07
N TYR A 245 -1.67 -2.55 17.43
CA TYR A 245 -1.31 -2.87 18.82
C TYR A 245 0.13 -2.43 19.09
N ALA A 246 0.36 -1.81 20.25
CA ALA A 246 1.69 -1.31 20.61
C ALA A 246 2.71 -2.45 20.80
N ASP A 247 2.27 -3.57 21.37
CA ASP A 247 3.05 -4.72 21.82
C ASP A 247 3.08 -5.90 20.82
N GLN A 248 2.33 -5.83 19.72
CA GLN A 248 2.28 -6.89 18.69
C GLN A 248 3.02 -6.48 17.41
N ALA A 249 3.23 -7.42 16.47
CA ALA A 249 3.82 -7.10 15.17
C ALA A 249 2.99 -6.07 14.39
N GLY A 250 3.66 -5.24 13.59
CA GLY A 250 2.96 -4.33 12.66
C GLY A 250 2.55 -5.05 11.38
N SER A 251 1.69 -4.42 10.58
CA SER A 251 1.28 -4.92 9.26
C SER A 251 2.19 -4.38 8.15
N GLY A 252 2.87 -5.29 7.45
CA GLY A 252 3.68 -5.01 6.27
C GLY A 252 2.92 -5.11 4.94
N LEU A 253 3.48 -4.48 3.91
CA LEU A 253 3.17 -4.74 2.51
C LEU A 253 4.48 -5.02 1.78
N HIS A 254 4.95 -6.26 1.83
CA HIS A 254 6.19 -6.61 1.14
C HIS A 254 5.93 -6.64 -0.37
N VAL A 255 6.90 -6.15 -1.13
CA VAL A 255 6.83 -6.13 -2.60
C VAL A 255 7.96 -6.94 -3.16
N HIS A 256 7.62 -8.02 -3.85
CA HIS A 256 8.55 -8.73 -4.71
C HIS A 256 8.56 -8.06 -6.08
N ALA A 257 9.74 -7.79 -6.62
CA ALA A 257 9.87 -7.22 -7.95
C ALA A 257 11.02 -7.84 -8.75
N SER A 258 10.76 -8.07 -10.03
CA SER A 258 11.73 -8.41 -11.06
C SER A 258 11.40 -7.64 -12.34
N VAL A 259 12.23 -7.78 -13.37
CA VAL A 259 12.03 -7.08 -14.64
C VAL A 259 12.30 -8.05 -15.78
N ILE A 260 11.41 -8.08 -16.77
CA ILE A 260 11.61 -8.88 -17.98
C ILE A 260 11.83 -7.99 -19.20
N ASP A 261 12.60 -8.49 -20.17
CA ASP A 261 12.75 -7.87 -21.48
C ASP A 261 11.59 -8.23 -22.44
N ARG A 262 11.67 -7.76 -23.69
CA ARG A 262 10.66 -8.04 -24.74
C ARG A 262 10.53 -9.52 -25.11
N ASP A 263 11.56 -10.32 -24.85
CA ASP A 263 11.59 -11.75 -25.12
C ASP A 263 11.10 -12.56 -23.90
N GLY A 264 10.78 -11.88 -22.79
CA GLY A 264 10.31 -12.48 -21.55
C GLY A 264 11.44 -12.99 -20.64
N ASN A 265 12.70 -12.65 -20.93
CA ASN A 265 13.82 -13.04 -20.08
C ASN A 265 13.93 -12.09 -18.89
N ASN A 266 14.15 -12.65 -17.70
CA ASN A 266 14.38 -11.86 -16.50
C ASN A 266 15.78 -11.22 -16.54
N VAL A 267 15.85 -9.89 -16.69
CA VAL A 267 17.12 -9.16 -16.82
C VAL A 267 17.92 -9.14 -15.51
N LEU A 268 17.28 -9.44 -14.37
CA LEU A 268 17.94 -9.51 -13.06
C LEU A 268 18.54 -10.90 -12.76
N ASP A 269 18.43 -11.86 -13.68
CA ASP A 269 19.06 -13.18 -13.53
C ASP A 269 20.59 -13.06 -13.54
N ALA A 270 21.25 -13.34 -12.41
CA ALA A 270 22.70 -13.25 -12.32
C ALA A 270 23.48 -14.34 -13.08
N ARG A 271 22.81 -15.38 -13.61
CA ARG A 271 23.43 -16.43 -14.45
C ARG A 271 23.13 -16.26 -15.93
N GLY A 272 21.90 -15.90 -16.27
CA GLY A 272 21.41 -15.72 -17.66
C GLY A 272 21.44 -14.27 -18.15
N GLY A 273 21.57 -13.30 -17.26
CA GLY A 273 21.69 -11.86 -17.52
C GLY A 273 22.96 -11.27 -16.90
N ASP A 274 22.96 -9.96 -16.59
CA ASP A 274 24.09 -9.28 -15.97
C ASP A 274 24.11 -9.50 -14.44
N PRO A 275 25.10 -10.20 -13.86
CA PRO A 275 25.21 -10.44 -12.43
C PRO A 275 25.35 -9.17 -11.59
N ALA A 276 25.77 -8.05 -12.18
CA ALA A 276 25.83 -6.76 -11.51
C ALA A 276 24.45 -6.10 -11.41
N LEU A 277 23.53 -6.36 -12.36
CA LEU A 277 22.28 -5.61 -12.47
C LEU A 277 21.36 -5.82 -11.27
N LEU A 278 21.21 -7.06 -10.79
CA LEU A 278 20.42 -7.34 -9.58
C LEU A 278 20.95 -6.57 -8.36
N LYS A 279 22.28 -6.47 -8.22
CA LYS A 279 22.91 -5.71 -7.13
C LYS A 279 22.78 -4.20 -7.34
N SER A 280 22.92 -3.72 -8.57
CA SER A 280 22.77 -2.30 -8.91
C SER A 280 21.34 -1.82 -8.65
N VAL A 281 20.34 -2.60 -9.05
CA VAL A 281 18.92 -2.38 -8.73
C VAL A 281 18.67 -2.38 -7.23
N CYS A 282 19.30 -3.30 -6.49
CA CYS A 282 19.27 -3.29 -5.03
C CYS A 282 19.85 -1.98 -4.46
N ALA A 283 21.00 -1.52 -4.97
CA ALA A 283 21.65 -0.28 -4.53
C ALA A 283 20.78 0.95 -4.80
N GLY A 284 20.19 1.06 -5.99
CA GLY A 284 19.30 2.17 -6.33
C GLY A 284 18.09 2.28 -5.40
N MET A 285 17.50 1.14 -4.99
CA MET A 285 16.46 1.13 -3.96
C MET A 285 16.97 1.56 -2.58
N LEU A 286 18.16 1.10 -2.16
CA LEU A 286 18.75 1.52 -0.87
C LEU A 286 19.06 3.02 -0.86
N ASP A 287 19.60 3.57 -1.94
CA ASP A 287 19.97 4.98 -2.09
C ASP A 287 18.77 5.89 -1.94
N THR A 288 17.65 5.50 -2.55
CA THR A 288 16.40 6.26 -2.59
C THR A 288 15.46 6.00 -1.42
N MET A 289 15.77 4.99 -0.58
CA MET A 289 14.87 4.49 0.45
C MET A 289 14.48 5.54 1.49
N ARG A 290 15.45 6.37 1.91
CA ARG A 290 15.23 7.39 2.93
C ARG A 290 14.30 8.50 2.42
N ASP A 291 14.55 8.96 1.21
CA ASP A 291 13.76 9.98 0.52
C ASP A 291 12.31 9.52 0.30
N ALA A 292 12.13 8.23 -0.05
CA ALA A 292 10.83 7.62 -0.27
C ALA A 292 10.15 7.08 0.99
N GLN A 293 10.77 7.21 2.17
CA GLN A 293 10.23 6.62 3.40
C GLN A 293 8.80 7.12 3.70
N LEU A 294 8.48 8.38 3.39
CA LEU A 294 7.14 8.92 3.54
C LEU A 294 6.08 8.20 2.70
N ILE A 295 6.45 7.63 1.54
CA ILE A 295 5.56 6.79 0.73
C ILE A 295 5.40 5.41 1.36
N PHE A 296 6.47 4.86 1.95
CA PHE A 296 6.47 3.55 2.60
C PHE A 296 5.79 3.54 3.99
N ALA A 297 5.70 4.72 4.60
CA ALA A 297 5.14 4.97 5.92
C ALA A 297 4.40 6.33 5.93
N PRO A 298 3.16 6.38 5.39
CA PRO A 298 2.48 7.63 5.06
C PRO A 298 1.78 8.31 6.23
N PHE A 299 1.75 7.69 7.41
CA PHE A 299 1.02 8.19 8.58
C PHE A 299 1.88 8.16 9.84
N ALA A 300 1.52 8.97 10.84
CA ALA A 300 2.20 8.97 12.14
C ALA A 300 2.23 7.58 12.81
N ASN A 301 1.17 6.77 12.63
CA ASN A 301 1.13 5.40 13.13
C ASN A 301 2.17 4.48 12.46
N SER A 302 2.50 4.72 11.19
CA SER A 302 3.47 3.93 10.42
C SER A 302 4.84 3.91 11.09
N TYR A 303 5.26 5.04 11.67
CA TYR A 303 6.57 5.18 12.32
C TYR A 303 6.69 4.42 13.64
N ARG A 304 5.59 3.95 14.21
CA ARG A 304 5.60 3.02 15.35
C ARG A 304 6.11 1.63 14.98
N ARG A 305 6.22 1.31 13.68
CA ARG A 305 6.87 0.08 13.19
C ARG A 305 8.40 0.18 13.29
N PHE A 306 9.01 1.36 13.13
CA PHE A 306 10.46 1.52 13.08
C PHE A 306 11.09 1.57 14.48
N GLN A 307 10.97 0.47 15.22
CA GLN A 307 11.57 0.30 16.56
C GLN A 307 12.66 -0.78 16.51
N PRO A 308 13.80 -0.59 17.21
CA PRO A 308 14.81 -1.63 17.33
C PRO A 308 14.20 -2.94 17.86
N GLY A 309 14.53 -4.06 17.24
CA GLY A 309 14.02 -5.39 17.62
C GLY A 309 12.58 -5.69 17.17
N SER A 310 11.96 -4.82 16.36
CA SER A 310 10.71 -5.13 15.67
C SER A 310 10.96 -5.95 14.39
N PHE A 311 9.92 -6.58 13.84
CA PHE A 311 9.98 -7.28 12.55
C PHE A 311 10.08 -6.34 11.33
N ALA A 312 9.89 -5.03 11.51
CA ALA A 312 10.07 -4.06 10.44
C ALA A 312 11.55 -3.62 10.38
N PRO A 313 12.16 -3.59 9.17
CA PRO A 313 13.53 -3.10 9.01
C PRO A 313 13.68 -1.65 9.48
N VAL A 314 14.80 -1.33 10.11
CA VAL A 314 15.17 0.04 10.55
C VAL A 314 16.48 0.53 9.94
N ASP A 315 17.33 -0.41 9.55
CA ASP A 315 18.58 -0.15 8.83
C ASP A 315 18.32 -0.23 7.32
N ILE A 316 18.95 0.66 6.54
CA ILE A 316 18.88 0.68 5.08
C ILE A 316 19.96 -0.28 4.57
N ASP A 317 19.67 -1.57 4.66
CA ASP A 317 20.59 -2.65 4.32
C ASP A 317 19.93 -3.71 3.42
N TRP A 318 20.74 -4.68 3.00
CA TRP A 318 20.27 -5.76 2.15
C TRP A 318 20.93 -7.09 2.47
N GLY A 319 20.28 -8.19 2.08
CA GLY A 319 20.83 -9.53 2.30
C GLY A 319 20.18 -10.62 1.47
N TYR A 320 20.93 -11.70 1.22
CA TYR A 320 20.42 -12.90 0.57
C TYR A 320 19.59 -13.72 1.55
N GLY A 321 18.32 -13.98 1.22
CA GLY A 321 17.44 -14.79 2.06
C GLY A 321 17.16 -14.23 3.47
N HIS A 322 17.60 -13.01 3.79
CA HIS A 322 17.53 -12.46 5.14
C HIS A 322 16.27 -11.59 5.31
N ARG A 323 15.26 -12.09 6.04
CA ARG A 323 13.98 -11.37 6.27
C ARG A 323 14.08 -10.14 7.20
N GLY A 324 15.26 -9.85 7.75
CA GLY A 324 15.48 -8.74 8.68
C GLY A 324 16.03 -7.49 7.99
N THR A 325 16.45 -7.61 6.73
CA THR A 325 17.01 -6.50 5.97
C THR A 325 15.92 -5.71 5.26
N ALA A 326 16.20 -4.44 4.94
CA ALA A 326 15.24 -3.59 4.24
C ALA A 326 14.95 -4.06 2.80
N VAL A 327 16.00 -4.48 2.09
CA VAL A 327 15.88 -5.20 0.81
C VAL A 327 16.37 -6.63 0.98
N ARG A 328 15.54 -7.60 0.64
CA ARG A 328 15.95 -9.01 0.60
C ARG A 328 16.10 -9.44 -0.85
N ILE A 329 17.08 -10.29 -1.12
CA ILE A 329 17.19 -11.04 -2.39
C ILE A 329 16.81 -12.49 -2.08
N PRO A 330 15.56 -12.92 -2.36
CA PRO A 330 15.12 -14.29 -2.07
C PRO A 330 15.80 -15.31 -2.98
N ASP A 331 15.94 -14.97 -4.25
CA ASP A 331 16.65 -15.75 -5.26
C ASP A 331 17.40 -14.77 -6.18
N ALA A 332 18.59 -15.18 -6.61
CA ALA A 332 19.46 -14.38 -7.47
C ALA A 332 19.61 -14.98 -8.88
N GLN A 333 19.00 -16.14 -9.15
CA GLN A 333 19.28 -16.91 -10.35
C GLN A 333 18.01 -17.37 -11.06
N GLY A 334 18.12 -17.46 -12.39
CA GLY A 334 17.06 -17.91 -13.28
C GLY A 334 15.84 -16.99 -13.30
N PRO A 335 14.70 -17.50 -13.79
CA PRO A 335 13.46 -16.74 -13.88
C PRO A 335 12.96 -16.20 -12.53
N ALA A 336 13.38 -16.81 -11.42
CA ALA A 336 12.97 -16.44 -10.07
C ALA A 336 13.79 -15.29 -9.44
N ALA A 337 14.87 -14.85 -10.11
CA ALA A 337 15.73 -13.78 -9.63
C ALA A 337 14.94 -12.50 -9.37
N ARG A 338 14.94 -12.03 -8.13
CA ARG A 338 14.10 -10.89 -7.73
C ARG A 338 14.60 -10.23 -6.47
N ILE A 339 14.12 -9.03 -6.24
CA ILE A 339 14.24 -8.34 -4.96
C ILE A 339 12.92 -8.44 -4.20
N GLU A 340 12.99 -8.15 -2.90
CA GLU A 340 11.87 -8.05 -1.98
C GLU A 340 12.08 -6.80 -1.12
N HIS A 341 11.23 -5.79 -1.29
CA HIS A 341 11.25 -4.57 -0.50
C HIS A 341 10.35 -4.75 0.73
N ARG A 342 10.92 -4.61 1.94
CA ARG A 342 10.27 -5.03 3.20
C ARG A 342 9.89 -3.87 4.13
N VAL A 343 10.20 -2.64 3.75
CA VAL A 343 9.99 -1.45 4.62
C VAL A 343 8.53 -1.05 4.71
N ALA A 344 7.78 -1.18 3.61
CA ALA A 344 6.44 -0.60 3.49
C ALA A 344 5.42 -1.20 4.47
N GLY A 345 4.55 -0.33 5.00
CA GLY A 345 3.39 -0.74 5.78
C GLY A 345 2.18 -1.11 4.90
N ALA A 346 1.27 -1.91 5.45
CA ALA A 346 0.00 -2.24 4.79
C ALA A 346 -0.91 -1.02 4.57
N ASP A 347 -0.65 0.08 5.26
CA ASP A 347 -1.37 1.36 5.20
C ASP A 347 -0.97 2.22 3.98
N THR A 348 0.03 1.81 3.22
CA THR A 348 0.50 2.51 2.02
C THR A 348 -0.50 2.48 0.87
N ASN A 349 -0.45 3.51 0.03
CA ASN A 349 -1.08 3.49 -1.30
C ASN A 349 -0.23 2.60 -2.23
N PRO A 350 -0.77 1.48 -2.78
CA PRO A 350 0.00 0.55 -3.61
C PRO A 350 0.57 1.18 -4.88
N TYR A 351 -0.13 2.14 -5.51
CA TYR A 351 0.37 2.78 -6.72
C TYR A 351 1.59 3.65 -6.43
N LEU A 352 1.52 4.48 -5.39
CA LEU A 352 2.65 5.33 -5.00
C LEU A 352 3.82 4.48 -4.50
N LEU A 353 3.53 3.41 -3.74
CA LEU A 353 4.52 2.45 -3.28
C LEU A 353 5.30 1.83 -4.45
N LEU A 354 4.58 1.30 -5.44
CA LEU A 354 5.21 0.70 -6.61
C LEU A 354 5.96 1.74 -7.43
N THR A 355 5.42 2.96 -7.58
CA THR A 355 6.13 4.06 -8.26
C THR A 355 7.48 4.36 -7.60
N ALA A 356 7.53 4.46 -6.27
CA ALA A 356 8.77 4.71 -5.53
C ALA A 356 9.78 3.56 -5.66
N ILE A 357 9.32 2.31 -5.50
CA ILE A 357 10.18 1.12 -5.63
C ILE A 357 10.73 1.03 -7.05
N LEU A 358 9.87 1.15 -8.07
CA LEU A 358 10.27 1.09 -9.47
C LEU A 358 11.16 2.28 -9.85
N GLY A 359 10.94 3.47 -9.29
CA GLY A 359 11.88 4.59 -9.45
C GLY A 359 13.28 4.27 -8.93
N GLY A 360 13.39 3.68 -7.74
CA GLY A 360 14.67 3.24 -7.17
C GLY A 360 15.31 2.09 -7.95
N MET A 361 14.51 1.15 -8.45
CA MET A 361 15.00 0.10 -9.33
C MET A 361 15.52 0.67 -10.67
N LEU A 362 14.81 1.65 -11.25
CA LEU A 362 15.19 2.29 -12.51
C LEU A 362 16.52 3.03 -12.38
N LEU A 363 16.78 3.69 -11.24
CA LEU A 363 18.09 4.27 -10.94
C LEU A 363 19.21 3.22 -11.04
N GLY A 364 19.02 2.05 -10.45
CA GLY A 364 19.99 0.96 -10.53
C GLY A 364 20.05 0.25 -11.90
N LEU A 365 19.05 0.42 -12.76
CA LEU A 365 19.09 -0.04 -14.16
C LEU A 365 19.85 0.94 -15.05
N ASP A 366 19.70 2.25 -14.80
CA ASP A 366 20.32 3.32 -15.59
C ASP A 366 21.79 3.56 -15.18
N GLU A 367 22.16 3.21 -13.95
CA GLU A 367 23.51 3.35 -13.39
C GLU A 367 24.15 1.99 -13.03
N THR A 368 25.45 2.00 -12.70
CA THR A 368 26.16 0.83 -12.16
C THR A 368 26.54 1.11 -10.71
N LEU A 369 25.65 0.72 -9.80
CA LEU A 369 25.73 1.00 -8.37
C LEU A 369 26.18 -0.24 -7.58
N ASP A 370 26.86 -0.01 -6.46
CA ASP A 370 27.26 -1.05 -5.51
C ASP A 370 26.45 -0.90 -4.21
N PRO A 371 25.62 -1.88 -3.82
CA PRO A 371 24.85 -1.81 -2.58
C PRO A 371 25.72 -2.02 -1.34
N GLY A 372 27.04 -2.21 -1.50
CA GLY A 372 27.97 -2.51 -0.43
C GLY A 372 27.85 -3.95 0.05
N PRO A 373 28.53 -4.31 1.16
CA PRO A 373 28.48 -5.66 1.69
C PRO A 373 27.07 -6.03 2.19
N ALA A 374 26.63 -7.24 1.87
CA ALA A 374 25.36 -7.78 2.36
C ALA A 374 25.41 -8.02 3.87
N THR A 375 24.29 -7.78 4.56
CA THR A 375 24.07 -8.22 5.93
C THR A 375 23.83 -9.73 5.94
N GLU A 376 24.75 -10.48 6.57
CA GLU A 376 24.62 -11.93 6.72
C GLU A 376 23.63 -12.30 7.85
N PRO A 377 22.86 -13.39 7.73
CA PRO A 377 21.99 -13.87 8.81
C PRO A 377 22.73 -14.04 10.15
N GLY A 378 22.19 -13.43 11.21
CA GLY A 378 22.78 -13.48 12.55
C GLY A 378 23.94 -12.50 12.77
N LYS A 379 24.25 -11.64 11.80
CA LYS A 379 25.19 -10.52 11.94
C LYS A 379 24.44 -9.20 12.07
N GLN A 380 25.13 -8.21 12.63
CA GLN A 380 24.66 -6.83 12.58
C GLN A 380 24.90 -6.26 11.18
N PRO A 381 24.11 -5.25 10.76
CA PRO A 381 24.39 -4.51 9.55
C PRO A 381 25.82 -3.93 9.55
N PRO A 382 26.43 -3.73 8.37
CA PRO A 382 27.74 -3.11 8.24
C PRO A 382 27.87 -1.79 9.02
N GLU A 383 29.06 -1.49 9.54
CA GLU A 383 29.30 -0.22 10.22
C GLU A 383 29.03 0.97 9.28
N GLY A 384 28.35 2.00 9.78
CA GLY A 384 27.97 3.17 8.98
C GLY A 384 26.72 2.99 8.11
N THR A 385 26.02 1.85 8.21
CA THR A 385 24.73 1.64 7.53
C THR A 385 23.76 2.77 7.86
N ARG A 386 23.19 3.40 6.81
CA ARG A 386 22.19 4.46 6.95
C ARG A 386 20.92 3.89 7.58
N ARG A 387 20.11 4.74 8.22
CA ARG A 387 18.89 4.32 8.91
C ARG A 387 17.66 5.06 8.43
N LEU A 388 16.54 4.37 8.51
CA LEU A 388 15.21 4.97 8.44
C LEU A 388 14.97 5.86 9.67
N THR A 389 14.08 6.83 9.54
CA THR A 389 13.66 7.67 10.68
C THR A 389 12.47 7.03 11.39
N HIS A 390 12.38 7.30 12.69
CA HIS A 390 11.20 6.99 13.51
C HIS A 390 10.29 8.23 13.69
N ASP A 391 10.65 9.36 13.07
CA ASP A 391 9.95 10.63 13.16
C ASP A 391 9.26 10.96 11.84
N PHE A 392 7.95 11.19 11.93
CA PHE A 392 7.09 11.45 10.78
C PHE A 392 7.41 12.79 10.11
N LEU A 393 7.68 13.84 10.90
CA LEU A 393 7.94 15.16 10.34
C LEU A 393 9.28 15.19 9.58
N THR A 394 10.31 14.51 10.11
CA THR A 394 11.61 14.36 9.45
C THR A 394 11.44 13.67 8.09
N ALA A 395 10.64 12.61 7.99
CA ALA A 395 10.39 11.96 6.70
C ALA A 395 9.64 12.86 5.71
N VAL A 396 8.75 13.74 6.21
CA VAL A 396 8.10 14.77 5.39
C VAL A 396 9.11 15.78 4.84
N GLU A 397 10.07 16.21 5.67
CA GLU A 397 11.13 17.14 5.27
C GLU A 397 12.07 16.50 4.24
N ASP A 398 12.52 15.27 4.48
CA ASP A 398 13.36 14.50 3.55
C ASP A 398 12.66 14.33 2.19
N PHE A 399 11.39 13.92 2.18
CA PHE A 399 10.59 13.78 0.97
C PHE A 399 10.43 15.12 0.22
N SER A 400 10.17 16.20 0.94
CA SER A 400 9.94 17.53 0.35
C SER A 400 11.20 18.13 -0.28
N ALA A 401 12.38 17.76 0.21
CA ALA A 401 13.66 18.24 -0.27
C ALA A 401 14.28 17.34 -1.36
N SER A 402 13.76 16.14 -1.56
CA SER A 402 14.40 15.11 -2.39
C SER A 402 14.31 15.40 -3.90
N PRO A 403 15.45 15.46 -4.61
CA PRO A 403 15.47 15.50 -6.08
C PRO A 403 14.95 14.21 -6.71
N PHE A 404 15.11 13.06 -6.05
CA PHE A 404 14.61 11.78 -6.52
C PHE A 404 13.09 11.76 -6.54
N ILE A 405 12.45 12.19 -5.45
CA ILE A 405 10.99 12.29 -5.37
C ILE A 405 10.45 13.25 -6.42
N ARG A 406 11.12 14.38 -6.64
CA ARG A 406 10.76 15.33 -7.70
C ARG A 406 10.78 14.69 -9.09
N ASP A 407 11.80 13.87 -9.39
CA ASP A 407 11.90 13.19 -10.70
C ASP A 407 10.81 12.11 -10.88
N VAL A 408 10.60 11.29 -9.85
CA VAL A 408 9.73 10.12 -9.92
C VAL A 408 8.25 10.49 -9.91
N PHE A 409 7.87 11.43 -9.04
CA PHE A 409 6.47 11.82 -8.86
C PHE A 409 6.11 13.14 -9.55
N GLY A 410 7.11 13.94 -9.95
CA GLY A 410 6.91 15.29 -10.45
C GLY A 410 6.86 16.33 -9.32
N GLU A 411 7.33 17.54 -9.60
CA GLU A 411 7.42 18.64 -8.64
C GLU A 411 6.06 19.03 -8.05
N ALA A 412 5.01 19.08 -8.88
CA ALA A 412 3.67 19.43 -8.42
C ALA A 412 3.11 18.41 -7.41
N TYR A 413 3.31 17.11 -7.68
CA TYR A 413 2.85 16.06 -6.76
C TYR A 413 3.70 16.02 -5.49
N GLN A 414 5.02 16.15 -5.61
CA GLN A 414 5.92 16.25 -4.45
C GLN A 414 5.47 17.36 -3.50
N LYS A 415 5.19 18.55 -4.05
CA LYS A 415 4.71 19.68 -3.25
C LYS A 415 3.36 19.36 -2.61
N LEU A 416 2.38 18.90 -3.37
CA LEU A 416 1.04 18.57 -2.88
C LEU A 416 1.09 17.54 -1.74
N TYR A 417 1.74 16.40 -1.98
CA TYR A 417 1.80 15.31 -1.02
C TYR A 417 2.62 15.70 0.22
N GLY A 418 3.78 16.35 0.03
CA GLY A 418 4.64 16.83 1.11
C GLY A 418 3.94 17.84 2.02
N ASP A 419 3.25 18.84 1.45
CA ASP A 419 2.54 19.85 2.23
C ASP A 419 1.34 19.25 2.98
N THR A 420 0.60 18.34 2.33
CA THR A 420 -0.52 17.63 2.96
C THR A 420 -0.04 16.78 4.14
N LYS A 421 1.03 15.99 3.95
CA LYS A 421 1.62 15.19 5.02
C LYS A 421 2.27 16.04 6.12
N ARG A 422 2.78 17.22 5.81
CA ARG A 422 3.22 18.19 6.81
C ARG A 422 2.07 18.65 7.70
N LYS A 423 0.91 19.00 7.12
CA LYS A 423 -0.29 19.34 7.89
C LYS A 423 -0.70 18.19 8.81
N GLU A 424 -0.77 16.96 8.28
CA GLU A 424 -1.09 15.77 9.08
C GLU A 424 -0.09 15.56 10.24
N ALA A 425 1.21 15.70 9.98
CA ALA A 425 2.26 15.56 10.98
C ALA A 425 2.14 16.62 12.09
N ILE A 426 1.91 17.89 11.72
CA ILE A 426 1.72 18.98 12.69
C ILE A 426 0.45 18.76 13.52
N THR A 427 -0.64 18.30 12.92
CA THR A 427 -1.87 17.96 13.65
C THR A 427 -1.63 16.87 14.66
N TYR A 428 -0.90 15.80 14.28
CA TYR A 428 -0.50 14.74 15.21
C TYR A 428 0.37 15.29 16.36
N LEU A 429 1.39 16.09 16.07
CA LEU A 429 2.29 16.66 17.09
C LEU A 429 1.59 17.59 18.09
N ARG A 430 0.51 18.25 17.66
CA ARG A 430 -0.31 19.12 18.53
C ARG A 430 -1.34 18.35 19.35
N THR A 431 -1.53 17.07 19.08
CA THR A 431 -2.52 16.23 19.77
C THR A 431 -1.94 15.74 21.10
N VAL A 432 -2.57 16.13 22.21
CA VAL A 432 -2.21 15.64 23.56
C VAL A 432 -2.89 14.30 23.79
N SER A 433 -2.10 13.27 24.04
CA SER A 433 -2.58 11.89 24.21
C SER A 433 -2.90 11.56 25.67
N ASP A 434 -3.61 10.45 25.89
CA ASP A 434 -3.85 9.93 27.24
C ASP A 434 -2.54 9.62 27.99
N PHE A 435 -1.47 9.24 27.27
CA PHE A 435 -0.15 9.04 27.85
C PHE A 435 0.39 10.34 28.47
N ASP A 436 0.20 11.49 27.80
CA ASP A 436 0.65 12.78 28.29
C ASP A 436 -0.08 13.15 29.59
N TYR A 437 -1.40 12.97 29.64
CA TYR A 437 -2.18 13.22 30.85
C TYR A 437 -1.81 12.27 31.99
N GLN A 438 -1.67 10.98 31.74
CA GLN A 438 -1.32 9.99 32.77
C GLN A 438 0.11 10.20 33.31
N THR A 439 1.01 10.71 32.48
CA THR A 439 2.43 10.87 32.80
C THR A 439 2.72 12.23 33.42
N TYR A 440 2.34 13.32 32.76
CA TYR A 440 2.82 14.66 33.12
C TYR A 440 1.87 15.41 34.06
N LEU A 441 0.54 15.34 33.84
CA LEU A 441 -0.45 16.08 34.64
C LEU A 441 -0.35 15.88 36.16
N PRO A 442 -0.08 14.68 36.71
CA PRO A 442 0.05 14.51 38.16
C PRO A 442 1.46 14.81 38.71
N ARG A 443 2.46 15.07 37.84
CA ARG A 443 3.87 15.18 38.23
C ARG A 443 4.45 16.59 38.11
N ILE A 444 3.88 17.44 37.25
CA ILE A 444 4.24 18.84 37.01
C ILE A 444 3.08 19.70 37.47
#